data_AF-A0A963Q348-F1
#
_entry.id   AF-A0A963Q348-F1
#
_cell.length_a   1.000
_cell.length_b   1.000
_cell.length_c   1.000
_cell.angle_alpha   90.00
_cell.angle_beta   90.00
_cell.angle_gamma   90.00
#
_symmetry.space_group_name_H-M   'P 1'
#
loop_
_entity.id
_entity.type
_entity.pdbx_description
1 polymer ?
#
loop_
_entity_poly.entity_id
_entity_poly.type
_entity_poly.pdbx_seq_one_letter_code
_entity_poly.pdbx_strand_id
1 'polypeptide(L)' 'MSEVPYLEAWVEGVGVIGPGLTGWEQARAVLAGEAPYEAAPTALPAPELLPPAERRRASRIVKATLAA' A
#
# COMPACT_ATOMS: atom_id res chain seq x y z
N MET A 1 -9.60 -24.34 -32.64
CA MET A 1 -8.85 -23.63 -31.58
C MET A 1 -9.84 -23.31 -30.48
N SER A 2 -9.75 -23.98 -29.34
CA SER A 2 -10.64 -23.75 -28.20
C SER A 2 -10.32 -22.41 -27.54
N GLU A 3 -11.35 -21.58 -27.35
CA GLU A 3 -11.26 -20.27 -26.70
C GLU A 3 -10.93 -20.46 -25.21
N VAL A 4 -9.85 -19.82 -24.73
CA VAL A 4 -9.50 -19.85 -23.31
C VAL A 4 -10.32 -18.74 -22.64
N PRO A 5 -11.16 -19.03 -21.64
CA PRO A 5 -11.93 -17.99 -20.97
C PRO A 5 -10.98 -17.04 -20.22
N TYR A 6 -11.15 -15.73 -20.45
CA TYR A 6 -10.43 -14.69 -19.72
C TYR A 6 -11.10 -14.43 -18.37
N LEU A 7 -10.28 -14.08 -17.37
CA LEU A 7 -10.78 -13.59 -16.09
C LEU A 7 -11.20 -12.12 -16.24
N GLU A 8 -12.46 -11.81 -15.90
CA GLU A 8 -12.94 -10.44 -15.73
C GLU A 8 -13.01 -10.12 -14.23
N ALA A 9 -12.35 -9.04 -13.82
CA ALA A 9 -12.33 -8.58 -12.44
C ALA A 9 -12.17 -7.05 -12.39
N TRP A 10 -12.55 -6.45 -11.27
CA TRP A 10 -12.36 -5.03 -11.00
C TRP A 10 -11.56 -4.81 -9.71
N VAL A 11 -11.00 -3.62 -9.56
CA VAL A 11 -10.26 -3.21 -8.38
C VAL A 11 -11.20 -2.42 -7.47
N GLU A 12 -11.55 -2.99 -6.32
CA GLU A 12 -12.40 -2.34 -5.30
C GLU A 12 -11.66 -1.24 -4.52
N GLY A 13 -10.33 -1.34 -4.42
CA GLY A 13 -9.54 -0.38 -3.66
C GLY A 13 -8.05 -0.52 -3.91
N VAL A 14 -7.33 0.57 -3.63
CA VAL A 14 -5.87 0.64 -3.75
C VAL A 14 -5.32 1.25 -2.47
N GLY A 15 -4.31 0.59 -1.90
CA GLY A 15 -3.48 1.11 -0.82
C GLY A 15 -2.08 1.44 -1.33
N VAL A 16 -1.50 2.57 -0.90
CA VAL A 16 -0.13 2.96 -1.24
C VAL A 16 0.61 3.43 -0.01
N ILE A 17 1.78 2.85 0.23
CA ILE A 17 2.73 3.30 1.23
C ILE A 17 4.15 3.12 0.69
N GLY A 18 4.95 4.18 0.77
CA GLY A 18 6.27 4.21 0.15
C GLY A 18 7.09 5.41 0.60
N PRO A 19 8.31 5.59 0.07
CA PRO A 19 9.09 6.79 0.34
C PRO A 19 8.28 8.04 -0.05
N GLY A 20 8.10 8.98 0.87
CA GLY A 20 7.30 10.19 0.64
C GLY A 20 5.78 10.01 0.46
N LEU A 21 5.28 8.77 0.42
CA LEU A 21 3.87 8.46 0.14
C LEU A 21 3.25 7.71 1.32
N THR A 22 2.23 8.30 1.92
CA THR A 22 1.60 7.81 3.17
C THR A 22 0.18 7.27 2.99
N GLY A 23 -0.34 7.31 1.77
CA GLY A 23 -1.67 6.80 1.45
C GLY A 23 -2.04 7.02 -0.01
N TRP A 24 -3.15 6.41 -0.43
CA TRP A 24 -3.62 6.47 -1.81
C TRP A 24 -3.96 7.90 -2.26
N GLU A 25 -4.69 8.68 -1.47
CA GLU A 25 -5.08 10.04 -1.88
C GLU A 25 -3.86 10.94 -2.17
N GLN A 26 -2.85 10.90 -1.30
CA GLN A 26 -1.60 11.63 -1.52
C GLN A 26 -0.88 11.10 -2.77
N ALA A 27 -0.75 9.79 -2.90
CA ALA A 27 -0.08 9.18 -4.05
C ALA A 27 -0.78 9.52 -5.36
N ARG A 28 -2.12 9.53 -5.40
CA ARG A 28 -2.91 9.88 -6.57
C ARG A 28 -2.61 11.29 -7.05
N ALA A 29 -2.59 12.28 -6.15
CA ALA A 29 -2.27 13.66 -6.50
C ALA A 29 -0.83 13.80 -7.05
N VAL A 30 0.13 13.12 -6.43
CA VAL A 30 1.53 13.12 -6.91
C VAL A 30 1.66 12.46 -8.28
N LEU A 31 1.05 11.28 -8.45
CA LEU A 31 1.11 10.52 -9.71
C LEU A 31 0.34 11.20 -10.85
N ALA A 32 -0.70 11.99 -10.53
CA ALA A 32 -1.43 12.83 -11.48
C ALA A 32 -0.69 14.15 -11.81
N GLY A 33 0.40 14.46 -11.12
CA GLY A 33 1.14 15.72 -11.28
C GLY A 33 0.46 16.94 -10.65
N GLU A 34 -0.53 16.73 -9.78
CA GLU A 34 -1.27 17.77 -9.06
C GLU A 34 -0.49 18.28 -7.83
N ALA A 35 0.43 17.47 -7.32
CA ALA A 35 1.34 17.81 -6.22
C ALA A 35 2.77 17.35 -6.52
N PRO A 36 3.80 18.08 -6.05
CA PRO A 36 5.18 17.64 -6.20
C PRO A 36 5.45 16.38 -5.36
N TYR A 37 6.30 15.49 -5.86
CA TYR A 37 6.84 14.40 -5.06
C TYR A 37 7.95 14.91 -4.13
N GLU A 38 7.79 14.67 -2.83
CA GLU A 38 8.81 14.95 -1.83
C GLU A 38 9.38 13.64 -1.27
N ALA A 39 10.65 13.36 -1.58
CA ALA A 39 11.30 12.14 -1.11
C ALA A 39 11.49 12.19 0.42
N ALA A 40 10.92 11.20 1.12
CA ALA A 40 11.12 11.00 2.55
C ALA A 40 11.21 9.51 2.87
N PRO A 41 11.85 9.10 3.98
CA PRO A 41 11.84 7.70 4.41
C PRO A 41 10.41 7.16 4.56
N THR A 42 10.19 5.90 4.16
CA THR A 42 8.87 5.26 4.35
C THR A 42 8.55 5.13 5.84
N ALA A 43 7.52 5.85 6.28
CA ALA A 43 6.98 5.77 7.63
C ALA A 43 5.96 4.63 7.72
N LEU A 44 6.36 3.49 8.30
CA LEU A 44 5.46 2.35 8.50
C LEU A 44 4.77 2.45 9.87
N PRO A 45 3.43 2.43 9.94
CA PRO A 45 2.73 2.42 11.23
C PRO A 45 2.92 1.10 11.98
N ALA A 46 2.60 1.09 13.26
CA ALA A 46 2.52 -0.15 14.03
C ALA A 46 1.35 -1.00 13.51
N PRO A 47 1.52 -2.33 13.32
CA PRO A 47 0.43 -3.19 12.88
C PRO A 47 -0.46 -3.53 14.09
N GLU A 48 -1.41 -2.65 14.40
CA GLU A 48 -2.25 -2.74 15.59
C GLU A 48 -3.17 -3.98 15.58
N LEU A 49 -3.53 -4.44 14.38
CA LEU A 49 -4.29 -5.68 14.14
C LEU A 49 -3.59 -6.93 14.70
N LEU A 50 -2.27 -6.90 14.88
CA LEU A 50 -1.53 -8.04 15.42
C LEU A 50 -1.52 -8.03 16.96
N PRO A 51 -1.61 -9.21 17.62
CA PRO A 51 -1.38 -9.29 19.06
C PRO A 51 0.04 -8.85 19.44
N PRO A 52 0.31 -8.54 20.72
CA PRO A 52 1.57 -7.91 21.13
C PRO A 52 2.84 -8.69 20.77
N ALA A 53 2.80 -10.02 20.76
CA ALA A 53 3.98 -10.84 20.46
C ALA A 53 4.30 -10.84 18.96
N GLU A 54 3.28 -10.98 18.12
CA GLU A 54 3.35 -10.96 16.65
C GLU A 54 3.72 -9.56 16.16
N ARG A 55 3.11 -8.51 16.73
CA ARG A 55 3.40 -7.11 16.40
C ARG A 55 4.87 -6.76 16.57
N ARG A 56 5.53 -7.27 17.62
CA ARG A 56 6.96 -7.05 17.88
C ARG A 56 7.86 -7.74 16.85
N ARG A 57 7.41 -8.88 16.29
CA ARG A 57 8.17 -9.68 15.31
C ARG A 57 7.84 -9.33 13.86
N ALA A 58 6.83 -8.49 13.62
CA ALA A 58 6.39 -8.13 12.29
C ALA A 58 7.50 -7.44 11.48
N SER A 59 7.79 -8.00 10.31
CA SER A 59 8.75 -7.44 9.36
C SER A 59 8.20 -6.17 8.70
N ARG A 60 9.07 -5.41 8.01
CA ARG A 60 8.65 -4.20 7.29
C ARG A 60 7.55 -4.49 6.27
N ILE A 61 7.61 -5.62 5.56
CA ILE A 61 6.59 -5.97 4.57
C ILE A 61 5.24 -6.27 5.23
N VAL A 62 5.21 -6.97 6.36
CA VAL A 62 3.97 -7.20 7.13
C VAL A 62 3.38 -5.88 7.62
N LYS A 63 4.22 -4.95 8.10
CA LYS A 63 3.76 -3.63 8.52
C LYS A 63 3.15 -2.83 7.37
N ALA A 64 3.75 -2.90 6.17
CA ALA A 64 3.23 -2.21 4.99
C ALA A 64 1.90 -2.81 4.52
N THR A 65 1.78 -4.13 4.44
CA THR A 65 0.55 -4.82 4.02
C THR A 65 -0.63 -4.61 4.96
N LEU A 66 -0.38 -4.39 6.26
CA LEU A 66 -1.45 -4.12 7.23
C LEU A 66 -1.81 -2.64 7.34
N ALA A 67 -1.03 -1.75 6.71
CA ALA A 67 -1.25 -0.31 6.74
C ALA A 67 -2.09 0.21 5.57
N ALA A 68 -2.13 -0.54 4.47
CA ALA A 68 -2.61 -0.10 3.17
C ALA A 68 -3.45 -1.20 2.50
#